data_AF-A0A356IRK3-F1
#
_entry.id   AF-A0A356IRK3-F1
#
_cell.length_a   1.000
_cell.length_b   1.000
_cell.length_c   1.000
_cell.angle_alpha   90.00
_cell.angle_beta   90.00
_cell.angle_gamma   90.00
#
_symmetry.space_group_name_H-M   'P 1'
#
loop_
_entity.id
_entity.type
_entity.pdbx_description
1 polymer ?
#
loop_
_entity_poly.entity_id
_entity_poly.type
_entity_poly.pdbx_seq_one_letter_code
_entity_poly.pdbx_strand_id
1 'polypeptide(L)'
;GKPLDIPAMLETVCRYVSPRVAAPQQQVPAAATESNSKDFPQVVDGVFNPEKIMSFVRGKPAREKDIINMIERIVTEDLLPLEQGRQLLEDGRIEEAARHFHTLKGTMGNFGGDKVMQASQALEQAIKQQQEAEYEGLLQHFGEALQHMLTVARSWLQSYHTSAGPQTEVDNGLSMGRAAFRAALDDLKDKLNCSNMDAAEVFTGIAPEISRRVPADTMASLTEAIEELRFNEAAKLLEGL
;
A
#
# COMPACT_ATOMS: atom_id res chain seq x y z
N GLY A 1 16.99 2.35 -39.39
CA GLY A 1 15.89 3.15 -38.83
C GLY A 1 16.25 4.61 -38.97
N LYS A 2 15.31 5.48 -39.35
CA LYS A 2 15.57 6.93 -39.40
C LYS A 2 15.86 7.44 -37.98
N PRO A 3 16.85 8.32 -37.78
CA PRO A 3 17.14 8.90 -36.47
C PRO A 3 15.98 9.78 -36.01
N LEU A 4 15.70 9.77 -34.71
CA LEU A 4 14.65 10.56 -34.07
C LEU A 4 15.04 12.05 -34.10
N ASP A 5 14.23 12.88 -34.73
CA ASP A 5 14.47 14.33 -34.86
C ASP A 5 14.06 15.05 -33.57
N ILE A 6 15.04 15.26 -32.70
CA ILE A 6 14.87 15.89 -31.37
C ILE A 6 14.28 17.31 -31.48
N PRO A 7 14.70 18.18 -32.42
CA PRO A 7 14.06 19.47 -32.65
C PRO A 7 12.53 19.40 -32.89
N ALA A 8 12.07 18.51 -33.77
CA ALA A 8 10.64 18.36 -34.09
C ALA A 8 9.82 17.84 -32.90
N MET A 9 10.43 17.02 -32.05
CA MET A 9 9.82 16.52 -30.81
C MET A 9 9.63 17.65 -29.79
N LEU A 10 10.64 18.52 -29.61
CA LEU A 10 10.57 19.63 -28.67
C LEU A 10 9.51 20.67 -29.07
N GLU A 11 9.36 20.94 -30.37
CA GLU A 11 8.30 21.82 -30.86
C GLU A 11 6.89 21.27 -30.55
N THR A 12 6.73 19.95 -30.67
CA THR A 12 5.47 19.26 -30.36
C THR A 12 5.14 19.36 -28.87
N VAL A 13 6.14 19.20 -27.98
CA VAL A 13 5.94 19.33 -26.54
C VAL A 13 5.56 20.76 -26.15
N CYS A 14 6.26 21.77 -26.68
CA CYS A 14 5.96 23.18 -26.38
C CYS A 14 4.55 23.58 -26.82
N ARG A 15 3.98 22.94 -27.86
CA ARG A 15 2.62 23.24 -28.34
C ARG A 15 1.51 22.80 -27.37
N TYR A 16 1.78 21.83 -26.50
CA TYR A 16 0.77 21.25 -25.59
C TYR A 16 1.03 21.53 -24.11
N VAL A 17 2.11 22.25 -23.78
CA VAL A 17 2.37 22.73 -22.42
C VAL A 17 1.84 24.17 -22.32
N SER A 18 0.70 24.34 -21.65
CA SER A 18 0.17 25.68 -21.37
C SER A 18 1.15 26.50 -20.53
N PRO A 19 1.40 27.79 -20.86
CA PRO A 19 2.25 28.65 -20.05
C PRO A 19 1.65 28.82 -18.66
N ARG A 20 2.41 28.45 -17.61
CA ARG A 20 2.06 28.80 -16.23
C ARG A 20 2.22 30.30 -16.07
N VAL A 21 1.11 31.04 -16.19
CA VAL A 21 1.07 32.48 -15.94
C VAL A 21 1.39 32.69 -14.47
N ALA A 22 2.53 33.32 -14.18
CA ALA A 22 2.89 33.75 -12.84
C ALA A 22 1.95 34.90 -12.42
N ALA A 23 1.05 34.62 -11.48
CA ALA A 23 0.25 35.65 -10.83
C ALA A 23 0.99 36.21 -9.60
N PRO A 24 0.81 37.51 -9.27
CA PRO A 24 1.65 38.22 -8.32
C PRO A 24 1.42 37.77 -6.88
N GLN A 25 2.50 37.75 -6.09
CA GLN A 25 2.45 37.57 -4.63
C GLN A 25 1.59 38.68 -4.00
N GLN A 26 0.50 38.28 -3.32
CA GLN A 26 -0.18 39.10 -2.34
C GLN A 26 -0.06 38.43 -0.97
N GLN A 27 0.72 39.06 -0.09
CA GLN A 27 0.66 38.84 1.36
C GLN A 27 -0.53 39.63 1.94
N VAL A 28 -1.40 38.98 2.72
CA VAL A 28 -2.22 39.56 3.80
C VAL A 28 -2.75 38.42 4.70
N PRO A 29 -3.14 38.68 5.97
CA PRO A 29 -2.69 37.92 7.14
C PRO A 29 -3.71 36.94 7.72
N ALA A 30 -3.23 36.20 8.73
CA ALA A 30 -3.93 35.25 9.59
C ALA A 30 -5.36 35.65 10.01
N ALA A 31 -6.32 34.77 9.69
CA ALA A 31 -7.39 34.34 10.59
C ALA A 31 -8.13 33.12 10.00
N ALA A 32 -8.13 32.04 10.78
CA ALA A 32 -9.09 30.93 10.82
C ALA A 32 -9.70 30.39 9.52
N THR A 33 -9.36 29.15 9.18
CA THR A 33 -10.40 28.14 9.00
C THR A 33 -9.84 26.79 9.38
N GLU A 34 -10.21 26.31 10.57
CA GLU A 34 -10.21 24.90 10.92
C GLU A 34 -11.11 24.19 9.91
N SER A 35 -10.53 23.78 8.78
CA SER A 35 -11.22 22.96 7.80
C SER A 35 -11.27 21.54 8.37
N ASN A 36 -12.42 21.21 8.93
CA ASN A 36 -12.85 19.92 9.42
C ASN A 36 -12.87 18.89 8.26
N SER A 37 -11.70 18.54 7.73
CA SER A 37 -11.51 17.49 6.73
C SER A 37 -11.48 16.15 7.45
N LYS A 38 -12.63 15.73 7.98
CA LYS A 38 -12.78 14.48 8.72
C LYS A 38 -13.14 13.26 7.86
N ASP A 39 -13.08 13.35 6.54
CA ASP A 39 -13.64 12.28 5.70
C ASP A 39 -12.86 11.95 4.41
N PHE A 40 -11.62 12.46 4.28
CA PHE A 40 -10.74 12.05 3.18
C PHE A 40 -9.41 11.51 3.72
N PRO A 41 -8.86 10.46 3.08
CA PRO A 41 -7.58 9.90 3.49
C PRO A 41 -6.50 10.98 3.55
N GLN A 42 -5.78 11.07 4.67
CA GLN A 42 -4.71 12.04 4.81
C GLN A 42 -3.56 11.68 3.86
N VAL A 43 -3.49 12.38 2.73
CA VAL A 43 -2.34 12.36 1.81
C VAL A 43 -1.46 13.58 2.08
N VAL A 44 -0.15 13.39 1.98
CA VAL A 44 0.82 14.47 2.12
C VAL A 44 1.72 14.44 0.90
N ASP A 45 1.60 15.45 0.04
CA ASP A 45 2.36 15.53 -1.21
C ASP A 45 3.87 15.47 -0.95
N GLY A 46 4.54 14.63 -1.74
CA GLY A 46 5.98 14.34 -1.61
C GLY A 46 6.37 13.44 -0.42
N VAL A 47 5.41 13.03 0.41
CA VAL A 47 5.61 12.06 1.50
C VAL A 47 4.90 10.74 1.18
N PHE A 48 3.60 10.81 0.89
CA PHE A 48 2.80 9.65 0.46
C PHE A 48 1.51 10.14 -0.22
N ASN A 49 1.31 9.74 -1.47
CA ASN A 49 0.12 10.02 -2.26
C ASN A 49 -0.11 8.89 -3.29
N PRO A 50 -0.91 7.86 -2.94
CA PRO A 50 -1.19 6.72 -3.82
C PRO A 50 -2.25 7.03 -4.88
N GLU A 51 -2.90 8.20 -4.86
CA GLU A 51 -4.04 8.52 -5.73
C GLU A 51 -3.70 8.42 -7.22
N LYS A 52 -2.44 8.73 -7.59
CA LYS A 52 -1.98 8.55 -8.98
C LYS A 52 -2.18 7.12 -9.44
N ILE A 53 -1.74 6.13 -8.66
CA ILE A 53 -1.87 4.71 -9.01
C ILE A 53 -3.32 4.24 -8.83
N MET A 54 -3.96 4.63 -7.72
CA MET A 54 -5.35 4.26 -7.43
C MET A 54 -6.31 4.70 -8.54
N SER A 55 -6.10 5.87 -9.14
CA SER A 55 -6.94 6.37 -10.24
C SER A 55 -6.93 5.46 -11.49
N PHE A 56 -5.84 4.73 -11.75
CA PHE A 56 -5.74 3.82 -12.90
C PHE A 56 -6.38 2.45 -12.66
N VAL A 57 -6.54 2.06 -11.40
CA VAL A 57 -7.12 0.77 -10.99
C VAL A 57 -8.55 0.88 -10.49
N ARG A 58 -9.06 2.10 -10.24
CA ARG A 58 -10.41 2.36 -9.77
C ARG A 58 -11.46 1.66 -10.66
N GLY A 59 -12.37 0.93 -10.00
CA GLY A 59 -13.40 0.14 -10.67
C GLY A 59 -12.92 -1.23 -11.19
N LYS A 60 -11.69 -1.65 -10.85
CA LYS A 60 -11.15 -2.99 -11.13
C LYS A 60 -10.77 -3.66 -9.81
N PRO A 61 -11.73 -4.35 -9.14
CA PRO A 61 -11.57 -4.81 -7.76
C PRO A 61 -10.29 -5.61 -7.48
N ALA A 62 -9.92 -6.52 -8.38
CA ALA A 62 -8.69 -7.31 -8.22
C ALA A 62 -7.42 -6.45 -8.21
N ARG A 63 -7.31 -5.50 -9.15
CA ARG A 63 -6.12 -4.63 -9.25
C ARG A 63 -6.06 -3.62 -8.13
N GLU A 64 -7.22 -3.14 -7.67
CA GLU A 64 -7.30 -2.26 -6.52
C GLU A 64 -6.83 -3.00 -5.26
N LYS A 65 -7.32 -4.23 -5.02
CA LYS A 65 -6.86 -5.11 -3.93
C LYS A 65 -5.34 -5.35 -4.00
N ASP A 66 -4.78 -5.61 -5.18
CA ASP A 66 -3.32 -5.79 -5.34
C ASP A 66 -2.51 -4.58 -4.88
N ILE A 67 -2.97 -3.36 -5.21
CA ILE A 67 -2.31 -2.11 -4.79
C ILE A 67 -2.42 -1.91 -3.28
N ILE A 68 -3.60 -2.17 -2.70
CA ILE A 68 -3.81 -2.07 -1.26
C ILE A 68 -2.92 -3.06 -0.51
N ASN A 69 -2.89 -4.33 -0.92
CA ASN A 69 -2.01 -5.35 -0.34
C ASN A 69 -0.53 -4.93 -0.41
N MET A 70 -0.12 -4.26 -1.48
CA MET A 70 1.25 -3.75 -1.61
C MET A 70 1.54 -2.64 -0.59
N ILE A 71 0.60 -1.73 -0.34
CA ILE A 71 0.74 -0.67 0.67
C ILE A 71 0.74 -1.29 2.08
N GLU A 72 -0.13 -2.25 2.35
CA GLU A 72 -0.19 -2.98 3.63
C GLU A 72 1.10 -3.75 3.91
N ARG A 73 1.69 -4.39 2.90
CA ARG A 73 2.99 -5.04 3.03
C ARG A 73 4.08 -4.04 3.39
N ILE A 74 4.15 -2.89 2.73
CA ILE A 74 5.12 -1.83 3.03
C ILE A 74 4.96 -1.35 4.48
N VAL A 75 3.72 -1.15 4.93
CA VAL A 75 3.43 -0.72 6.30
C VAL A 75 3.78 -1.79 7.33
N THR A 76 3.55 -3.07 7.01
CA THR A 76 3.85 -4.21 7.89
C THR A 76 5.35 -4.49 7.98
N GLU A 77 6.08 -4.36 6.87
CA GLU A 77 7.54 -4.47 6.84
C GLU A 77 8.22 -3.35 7.63
N ASP A 78 7.56 -2.20 7.82
CA ASP A 78 8.01 -1.08 8.63
C ASP A 78 9.45 -0.65 8.28
N LEU A 79 10.36 -0.59 9.25
CA LEU A 79 11.76 -0.23 9.01
C LEU A 79 12.62 -1.39 8.48
N LEU A 80 12.13 -2.64 8.43
CA LEU A 80 12.92 -3.81 8.03
C LEU A 80 13.77 -3.62 6.76
N PRO A 81 13.30 -2.93 5.70
CA PRO A 81 14.14 -2.65 4.53
C PRO A 81 15.37 -1.79 4.84
N LEU A 82 15.30 -0.85 5.79
CA LEU A 82 16.46 -0.10 6.27
C LEU A 82 17.46 -1.04 6.96
N GLU A 83 17.00 -1.90 7.87
CA GLU A 83 17.88 -2.85 8.56
C GLU A 83 18.57 -3.82 7.59
N GLN A 84 17.85 -4.31 6.59
CA GLN A 84 18.42 -5.16 5.53
C GLN A 84 19.50 -4.43 4.74
N GLY A 85 19.26 -3.16 4.38
CA GLY A 85 20.24 -2.33 3.69
C GLY A 85 21.49 -2.07 4.54
N ARG A 86 21.32 -1.80 5.84
CA ARG A 86 22.42 -1.64 6.78
C ARG A 86 23.23 -2.94 6.91
N GLN A 87 22.58 -4.09 7.06
CA GLN A 87 23.28 -5.38 7.15
C GLN A 87 24.11 -5.68 5.90
N LEU A 88 23.59 -5.39 4.71
CA LEU A 88 24.35 -5.57 3.46
C LEU A 88 25.62 -4.70 3.43
N LEU A 89 25.58 -3.50 4.00
CA LEU A 89 26.76 -2.63 4.12
C LEU A 89 27.76 -3.17 5.15
N GLU A 90 27.28 -3.62 6.31
CA GLU A 90 28.11 -4.23 7.36
C GLU A 90 28.81 -5.52 6.87
N ASP A 91 28.12 -6.30 6.03
CA ASP A 91 28.65 -7.52 5.41
C ASP A 91 29.62 -7.21 4.25
N GLY A 92 29.83 -5.94 3.89
CA GLY A 92 30.66 -5.52 2.76
C GLY A 92 30.06 -5.82 1.38
N ARG A 93 28.76 -6.13 1.30
CA ARG A 93 28.05 -6.48 0.06
C ARG A 93 27.56 -5.23 -0.68
N ILE A 94 28.50 -4.38 -1.07
CA ILE A 94 28.27 -3.02 -1.60
C ILE A 94 27.32 -2.99 -2.82
N GLU A 95 27.51 -3.88 -3.79
CA GLU A 95 26.67 -3.92 -5.00
C GLU A 95 25.21 -4.27 -4.67
N GLU A 96 25.02 -5.19 -3.72
CA GLU A 96 23.71 -5.64 -3.29
C GLU A 96 23.01 -4.58 -2.45
N ALA A 97 23.74 -3.89 -1.58
CA ALA A 97 23.23 -2.72 -0.85
C ALA A 97 22.77 -1.61 -1.81
N ALA A 98 23.58 -1.27 -2.83
CA ALA A 98 23.21 -0.26 -3.82
C ALA A 98 21.95 -0.66 -4.61
N ARG A 99 21.85 -1.93 -5.02
CA ARG A 99 20.67 -2.46 -5.71
C ARG A 99 19.43 -2.44 -4.81
N HIS A 100 19.58 -2.76 -3.53
CA HIS A 100 18.51 -2.73 -2.54
C HIS A 100 17.88 -1.34 -2.43
N PHE A 101 18.70 -0.31 -2.18
CA PHE A 101 18.21 1.08 -2.13
C PHE A 101 17.70 1.60 -3.48
N HIS A 102 18.24 1.11 -4.60
CA HIS A 102 17.67 1.40 -5.92
C HIS A 102 16.25 0.84 -6.07
N THR A 103 16.02 -0.40 -5.63
CA THR A 103 14.69 -1.01 -5.68
C THR A 103 13.71 -0.28 -4.76
N LEU A 104 14.13 0.07 -3.53
CA LEU A 104 13.29 0.84 -2.61
C LEU A 104 12.91 2.21 -3.18
N LYS A 105 13.85 2.91 -3.81
CA LYS A 105 13.59 4.16 -4.54
C LYS A 105 12.44 4.01 -5.53
N GLY A 106 12.48 2.97 -6.37
CA GLY A 106 11.45 2.71 -7.38
C GLY A 106 10.08 2.40 -6.77
N THR A 107 10.06 1.54 -5.75
CA THR A 107 8.83 1.17 -5.05
C THR A 107 8.19 2.38 -4.35
N MET A 108 8.96 3.20 -3.65
CA MET A 108 8.42 4.35 -2.93
C MET A 108 7.98 5.49 -3.86
N GLY A 109 8.67 5.66 -5.00
CA GLY A 109 8.30 6.66 -6.01
C GLY A 109 6.91 6.42 -6.62
N ASN A 110 6.51 5.16 -6.76
CA ASN A 110 5.17 4.78 -7.22
C ASN A 110 4.04 5.35 -6.33
N PHE A 111 4.32 5.49 -5.03
CA PHE A 111 3.36 6.00 -4.04
C PHE A 111 3.56 7.47 -3.69
N GLY A 112 4.27 8.24 -4.52
CA GLY A 112 4.51 9.67 -4.28
C GLY A 112 5.47 9.96 -3.12
N GLY A 113 6.30 8.98 -2.73
CA GLY A 113 7.29 9.10 -1.66
C GLY A 113 8.54 9.86 -2.09
N ASP A 114 8.39 11.09 -2.58
CA ASP A 114 9.49 11.88 -3.16
C ASP A 114 10.66 12.06 -2.18
N LYS A 115 10.38 12.31 -0.90
CA LYS A 115 11.42 12.46 0.14
C LYS A 115 12.21 11.17 0.36
N VAL A 116 11.52 10.03 0.45
CA VAL A 116 12.17 8.71 0.60
C VAL A 116 12.97 8.37 -0.67
N MET A 117 12.41 8.67 -1.84
CA MET A 117 13.07 8.48 -3.13
C MET A 117 14.39 9.27 -3.23
N GLN A 118 14.38 10.54 -2.79
CA GLN A 118 15.57 11.40 -2.76
C GLN A 118 16.62 10.90 -1.77
N ALA A 119 16.20 10.54 -0.54
CA ALA A 119 17.10 9.98 0.47
C ALA A 119 17.74 8.66 -0.01
N SER A 120 16.94 7.77 -0.62
CA SER A 120 17.40 6.51 -1.19
C SER A 120 18.39 6.72 -2.33
N GLN A 121 18.16 7.73 -3.17
CA GLN A 121 19.08 8.09 -4.24
C GLN A 121 20.41 8.62 -3.71
N ALA A 122 20.39 9.48 -2.68
CA ALA A 122 21.62 9.98 -2.06
C ALA A 122 22.44 8.83 -1.45
N LEU A 123 21.77 7.92 -0.74
CA LEU A 123 22.41 6.73 -0.16
C LEU A 123 22.95 5.78 -1.23
N GLU A 124 22.15 5.45 -2.26
CA GLU A 124 22.59 4.65 -3.43
C GLU A 124 23.86 5.26 -4.06
N GLN A 125 23.89 6.59 -4.22
CA GLN A 125 25.00 7.29 -4.83
C GLN A 125 26.27 7.28 -3.97
N ALA A 126 26.13 7.44 -2.65
CA ALA A 126 27.23 7.34 -1.71
C ALA A 126 27.82 5.93 -1.67
N ILE A 127 26.97 4.89 -1.67
CA ILE A 127 27.37 3.48 -1.70
C ILE A 127 28.18 3.17 -2.97
N LYS A 128 27.69 3.61 -4.13
CA LYS A 128 28.40 3.42 -5.41
C LYS A 128 29.75 4.14 -5.47
N GLN A 129 29.89 5.26 -4.78
CA GLN A 129 31.13 6.03 -4.68
C GLN A 129 32.02 5.58 -3.51
N GLN A 130 31.60 4.59 -2.73
CA GLN A 130 32.30 4.08 -1.55
C GLN A 130 32.61 5.18 -0.52
N GLN A 131 31.66 6.11 -0.34
CA GLN A 131 31.77 7.22 0.61
C GLN A 131 31.34 6.78 2.01
N GLU A 132 32.07 5.82 2.59
CA GLU A 132 31.68 5.15 3.85
C GLU A 132 31.41 6.11 5.02
N ALA A 133 32.15 7.22 5.08
CA ALA A 133 31.95 8.25 6.10
C ALA A 133 30.55 8.90 6.08
N GLU A 134 29.85 8.86 4.94
CA GLU A 134 28.52 9.45 4.75
C GLU A 134 27.39 8.43 5.04
N TYR A 135 27.70 7.13 5.13
CA TYR A 135 26.68 6.08 5.16
C TYR A 135 25.72 6.22 6.34
N GLU A 136 26.24 6.39 7.57
CA GLU A 136 25.39 6.42 8.75
C GLU A 136 24.45 7.64 8.73
N GLY A 137 24.94 8.81 8.32
CA GLY A 137 24.11 10.01 8.19
C GLY A 137 23.01 9.85 7.13
N LEU A 138 23.35 9.22 6.00
CA LEU A 138 22.39 8.96 4.92
C LEU A 138 21.38 7.85 5.27
N LEU A 139 21.80 6.81 6.00
CA LEU A 139 20.91 5.78 6.54
C LEU A 139 19.93 6.37 7.55
N GLN A 140 20.39 7.25 8.45
CA GLN A 140 19.52 7.96 9.38
C GLN A 140 18.50 8.82 8.62
N HIS A 141 18.96 9.62 7.65
CA HIS A 141 18.07 10.47 6.86
C HIS A 141 17.02 9.66 6.07
N PHE A 142 17.43 8.52 5.49
CA PHE A 142 16.51 7.59 4.84
C PHE A 142 15.49 7.02 5.84
N GLY A 143 15.93 6.61 7.02
CA GLY A 143 15.06 6.08 8.08
C GLY A 143 14.00 7.08 8.53
N GLU A 144 14.38 8.34 8.75
CA GLU A 144 13.45 9.42 9.11
C GLU A 144 12.41 9.67 8.00
N ALA A 145 12.86 9.70 6.75
CA ALA A 145 11.96 9.86 5.60
C ALA A 145 10.99 8.67 5.48
N LEU A 146 11.50 7.44 5.63
CA LEU A 146 10.72 6.21 5.54
C LEU A 146 9.68 6.15 6.66
N GLN A 147 10.07 6.41 7.91
CA GLN A 147 9.17 6.44 9.06
C GLN A 147 8.04 7.46 8.89
N HIS A 148 8.35 8.64 8.35
CA HIS A 148 7.34 9.64 8.06
C HIS A 148 6.37 9.16 6.97
N MET A 149 6.88 8.58 5.87
CA MET A 149 6.05 7.99 4.82
C MET A 149 5.14 6.87 5.37
N LEU A 150 5.68 5.97 6.18
CA LEU A 150 4.93 4.88 6.82
C LEU A 150 3.83 5.40 7.74
N THR A 151 4.06 6.49 8.46
CA THR A 151 3.05 7.12 9.33
C THR A 151 1.87 7.65 8.51
N VAL A 152 2.16 8.34 7.41
CA VAL A 152 1.11 8.85 6.51
C VAL A 152 0.41 7.69 5.81
N ALA A 153 1.13 6.67 5.36
CA ALA A 153 0.55 5.48 4.72
C ALA A 153 -0.37 4.69 5.66
N ARG A 154 0.01 4.51 6.94
CA ARG A 154 -0.85 3.90 7.98
C ARG A 154 -2.16 4.69 8.15
N SER A 155 -2.05 6.00 8.25
CA SER A 155 -3.21 6.89 8.39
C SER A 155 -4.12 6.80 7.16
N TRP A 156 -3.52 6.80 5.97
CA TRP A 156 -4.24 6.64 4.71
C TRP A 156 -4.95 5.29 4.62
N LEU A 157 -4.29 4.17 4.95
CA LEU A 157 -4.90 2.84 4.96
C LEU A 157 -6.08 2.76 5.93
N GLN A 158 -5.94 3.33 7.13
CA GLN A 158 -7.03 3.35 8.11
C GLN A 158 -8.25 4.11 7.58
N SER A 159 -8.04 5.27 6.95
CA SER A 159 -9.11 6.02 6.29
C SER A 159 -9.66 5.26 5.09
N TYR A 160 -8.81 4.65 4.27
CA TYR A 160 -9.24 3.85 3.12
C TYR A 160 -10.12 2.68 3.57
N HIS A 161 -9.77 1.93 4.62
CA HIS A 161 -10.62 0.86 5.15
C HIS A 161 -11.93 1.38 5.78
N THR A 162 -11.94 2.60 6.29
CA THR A 162 -13.15 3.24 6.85
C THR A 162 -14.08 3.75 5.74
N SER A 163 -13.52 4.30 4.66
CA SER A 163 -14.27 4.89 3.52
C SER A 163 -14.56 3.90 2.39
N ALA A 164 -13.72 2.87 2.22
CA ALA A 164 -13.84 1.75 1.30
C ALA A 164 -14.31 0.46 1.99
N GLY A 165 -14.56 0.54 3.31
CA GLY A 165 -15.70 -0.19 3.87
C GLY A 165 -16.90 0.03 2.95
N PRO A 166 -17.79 -0.95 2.76
CA PRO A 166 -18.97 -0.72 1.94
C PRO A 166 -19.58 0.61 2.33
N GLN A 167 -20.23 1.32 1.41
CA GLN A 167 -21.29 2.24 1.83
C GLN A 167 -22.38 1.40 2.53
N THR A 168 -22.09 0.89 3.73
CA THR A 168 -23.05 0.69 4.77
C THR A 168 -23.47 2.09 5.12
N GLU A 169 -24.56 2.51 4.48
CA GLU A 169 -25.61 3.17 5.22
C GLU A 169 -25.52 2.70 6.68
N VAL A 170 -25.22 3.66 7.55
CA VAL A 170 -25.48 3.55 8.97
C VAL A 170 -26.98 3.35 9.14
N ASP A 171 -27.45 2.15 8.83
CA ASP A 171 -28.74 1.64 9.23
C ASP A 171 -28.49 0.57 10.28
N ASN A 172 -28.93 0.92 11.47
CA ASN A 172 -28.95 0.14 12.70
C ASN A 172 -28.91 -1.38 12.50
N GLY A 173 -27.75 -1.99 12.80
CA GLY A 173 -27.66 -3.34 13.32
C GLY A 173 -28.44 -4.45 12.60
N LEU A 174 -28.17 -4.75 11.34
CA LEU A 174 -28.57 -6.03 10.72
C LEU A 174 -27.54 -6.49 9.69
N SER A 175 -26.86 -7.60 9.98
CA SER A 175 -26.19 -8.58 9.09
C SER A 175 -25.38 -8.10 7.88
N MET A 176 -24.23 -8.72 7.63
CA MET A 176 -23.53 -8.63 6.34
C MET A 176 -24.50 -8.88 5.18
N GLY A 177 -24.56 -7.96 4.22
CA GLY A 177 -25.46 -8.09 3.06
C GLY A 177 -25.18 -9.40 2.30
N ARG A 178 -26.23 -10.08 1.83
CA ARG A 178 -26.12 -11.41 1.17
C ARG A 178 -25.10 -11.45 0.03
N ALA A 179 -24.97 -10.37 -0.74
CA ALA A 179 -24.00 -10.29 -1.84
C ALA A 179 -22.55 -10.22 -1.33
N ALA A 180 -22.30 -9.43 -0.29
CA ALA A 180 -20.98 -9.34 0.35
C ALA A 180 -20.58 -10.66 1.02
N PHE A 181 -21.53 -11.32 1.69
CA PHE A 181 -21.32 -12.64 2.26
C PHE A 181 -20.98 -13.68 1.20
N ARG A 182 -21.70 -13.70 0.06
CA ARG A 182 -21.41 -14.62 -1.04
C ARG A 182 -20.00 -14.41 -1.59
N ALA A 183 -19.64 -13.16 -1.88
CA ALA A 183 -18.32 -12.84 -2.42
C ALA A 183 -17.18 -13.22 -1.47
N ALA A 184 -17.35 -12.99 -0.16
CA ALA A 184 -16.36 -13.35 0.84
C ALA A 184 -16.30 -14.87 1.08
N LEU A 185 -17.43 -15.58 0.95
CA LEU A 185 -17.46 -17.05 0.99
C LEU A 185 -16.75 -17.66 -0.22
N ASP A 186 -16.90 -17.08 -1.41
CA ASP A 186 -16.19 -17.51 -2.61
C ASP A 186 -14.68 -17.26 -2.48
N ASP A 187 -14.26 -16.08 -1.98
CA ASP A 187 -12.84 -15.78 -1.70
C ASP A 187 -12.24 -16.74 -0.66
N LEU A 188 -13.00 -17.10 0.38
CA LEU A 188 -12.57 -18.10 1.37
C LEU A 188 -12.39 -19.48 0.72
N LYS A 189 -13.35 -19.94 -0.09
CA LYS A 189 -13.26 -21.23 -0.79
C LYS A 189 -12.03 -21.29 -1.70
N ASP A 190 -11.77 -20.23 -2.45
CA ASP A 190 -10.60 -20.13 -3.33
C ASP A 190 -9.28 -20.18 -2.55
N LYS A 191 -9.17 -19.42 -1.45
CA LYS A 191 -7.99 -19.40 -0.58
C LYS A 191 -7.73 -20.75 0.07
N LEU A 192 -8.77 -21.45 0.54
CA LEU A 192 -8.65 -22.79 1.12
C LEU A 192 -8.17 -23.81 0.07
N ASN A 193 -8.73 -23.77 -1.15
CA ASN A 193 -8.31 -24.64 -2.24
C ASN A 193 -6.86 -24.40 -2.67
N CYS A 194 -6.38 -23.17 -2.55
CA CYS A 194 -4.98 -22.81 -2.84
C CYS A 194 -4.04 -22.98 -1.64
N SER A 195 -4.51 -23.50 -0.50
CA SER A 195 -3.74 -23.58 0.76
C SER A 195 -3.09 -22.26 1.18
N ASN A 196 -3.79 -21.15 0.94
CA ASN A 196 -3.30 -19.80 1.24
C ASN A 196 -3.51 -19.49 2.73
N MET A 197 -2.46 -19.05 3.42
CA MET A 197 -2.48 -18.67 4.84
C MET A 197 -3.44 -17.51 5.15
N ASP A 198 -3.74 -16.66 4.16
CA ASP A 198 -4.74 -15.59 4.28
C ASP A 198 -6.17 -16.11 4.54
N ALA A 199 -6.44 -17.41 4.36
CA ALA A 199 -7.76 -17.99 4.58
C ALA A 199 -8.27 -17.77 6.01
N ALA A 200 -7.38 -17.76 7.01
CA ALA A 200 -7.74 -17.53 8.41
C ALA A 200 -8.28 -16.12 8.66
N GLU A 201 -7.72 -15.12 7.99
CA GLU A 201 -8.16 -13.73 8.09
C GLU A 201 -9.55 -13.55 7.46
N VAL A 202 -9.73 -14.08 6.24
CA VAL A 202 -11.04 -14.03 5.55
C VAL A 202 -12.11 -14.77 6.36
N PHE A 203 -11.79 -15.93 6.92
CA PHE A 203 -12.70 -16.69 7.78
C PHE A 203 -13.12 -15.89 9.01
N THR A 204 -12.19 -15.23 9.70
CA THR A 204 -12.48 -14.41 10.88
C THR A 204 -13.51 -13.31 10.56
N GLY A 205 -13.41 -12.70 9.38
CA GLY A 205 -14.34 -11.65 8.93
C GLY A 205 -15.78 -12.13 8.67
N ILE A 206 -15.97 -13.39 8.28
CA ILE A 206 -17.30 -13.95 7.94
C ILE A 206 -17.82 -15.01 8.92
N ALA A 207 -17.02 -15.42 9.89
CA ALA A 207 -17.36 -16.39 10.92
C ALA A 207 -18.70 -16.11 11.64
N PRO A 208 -19.05 -14.86 12.00
CA PRO A 208 -20.36 -14.55 12.61
C PRO A 208 -21.55 -14.86 11.70
N GLU A 209 -21.37 -14.76 10.39
CA GLU A 209 -22.41 -15.03 9.39
C GLU A 209 -22.49 -16.51 9.03
N ILE A 210 -21.35 -17.21 9.02
CA ILE A 210 -21.30 -18.67 8.88
C ILE A 210 -22.01 -19.32 10.07
N SER A 211 -21.71 -18.89 11.30
CA SER A 211 -22.28 -19.41 12.54
C SER A 211 -23.81 -19.29 12.62
N ARG A 212 -24.41 -18.37 11.87
CA ARG A 212 -25.88 -18.21 11.76
C ARG A 212 -26.52 -19.22 10.80
N ARG A 213 -25.74 -19.86 9.94
CA ARG A 213 -26.20 -20.70 8.82
C ARG A 213 -25.79 -22.16 8.96
N VAL A 214 -24.79 -22.46 9.80
CA VAL A 214 -24.32 -23.82 10.07
C VAL A 214 -24.51 -24.21 11.53
N PRO A 215 -24.65 -25.53 11.83
CA PRO A 215 -24.64 -26.02 13.21
C PRO A 215 -23.35 -25.66 13.95
N ALA A 216 -23.43 -25.53 15.27
CA ALA A 216 -22.29 -25.20 16.12
C ALA A 216 -21.13 -26.21 15.97
N ASP A 217 -21.44 -27.50 15.79
CA ASP A 217 -20.44 -28.55 15.58
C ASP A 217 -19.66 -28.33 14.27
N THR A 218 -20.35 -27.96 13.19
CA THR A 218 -19.72 -27.64 11.90
C THR A 218 -18.85 -26.38 11.99
N MET A 219 -19.30 -25.37 12.73
CA MET A 219 -18.52 -24.16 12.98
C MET A 219 -17.24 -24.47 13.78
N ALA A 220 -17.34 -25.32 14.81
CA ALA A 220 -16.19 -25.72 15.62
C ALA A 220 -15.16 -26.50 14.77
N SER A 221 -15.61 -27.48 13.97
CA SER A 221 -14.73 -28.22 13.06
C SER A 221 -14.10 -27.32 11.98
N LEU A 222 -14.81 -26.30 11.51
CA LEU A 222 -14.30 -25.35 10.52
C LEU A 222 -13.21 -24.45 11.13
N THR A 223 -13.43 -23.91 12.33
CA THR A 223 -12.42 -23.13 13.05
C THR A 223 -11.16 -23.97 13.31
N GLU A 224 -11.31 -25.17 13.86
CA GLU A 224 -10.20 -26.07 14.16
C GLU A 224 -9.42 -26.46 12.89
N ALA A 225 -10.11 -26.74 11.79
CA ALA A 225 -9.44 -27.08 10.52
C ALA A 225 -8.65 -25.89 9.96
N ILE A 226 -9.10 -24.65 10.16
CA ILE A 226 -8.40 -23.45 9.69
C ILE A 226 -7.22 -23.11 10.60
N GLU A 227 -7.36 -23.25 11.92
CA GLU A 227 -6.30 -23.03 12.91
C GLU A 227 -5.16 -24.06 12.76
N GLU A 228 -5.50 -25.33 12.50
CA GLU A 228 -4.54 -26.43 12.27
C GLU A 228 -4.05 -26.51 10.81
N LEU A 229 -4.32 -25.49 9.98
CA LEU A 229 -3.92 -25.41 8.57
C LEU A 229 -4.41 -26.60 7.70
N ARG A 230 -5.47 -27.29 8.12
CA ARG A 230 -6.15 -28.38 7.40
C ARG A 230 -7.11 -27.82 6.34
N PHE A 231 -6.58 -27.02 5.41
CA PHE A 231 -7.38 -26.25 4.45
C PHE A 231 -8.27 -27.11 3.54
N ASN A 232 -7.81 -28.28 3.13
CA ASN A 232 -8.60 -29.23 2.33
C ASN A 232 -9.83 -29.77 3.09
N GLU A 233 -9.73 -29.90 4.42
CA GLU A 233 -10.83 -30.33 5.28
C GLU A 233 -11.82 -29.19 5.50
N ALA A 234 -11.31 -27.98 5.76
CA ALA A 234 -12.11 -26.76 5.86
C ALA A 234 -12.89 -26.48 4.56
N ALA A 235 -12.28 -26.67 3.39
CA ALA A 235 -12.94 -26.48 2.10
C ALA A 235 -14.15 -27.42 1.93
N LYS A 236 -14.00 -28.70 2.28
CA LYS A 236 -15.10 -29.69 2.23
C LYS A 236 -16.26 -29.33 3.15
N LEU A 237 -15.97 -28.80 4.34
CA LEU A 237 -17.01 -28.36 5.29
C LEU A 237 -17.82 -27.17 4.74
N LEU A 238 -17.25 -26.39 3.82
CA LEU A 238 -17.91 -25.24 3.16
C LEU A 238 -18.64 -25.60 1.86
N GLU A 239 -18.49 -26.81 1.31
CA GLU A 239 -19.22 -27.24 0.09
C GLU A 239 -20.75 -27.33 0.31
N GLY A 240 -21.18 -27.46 1.56
CA GLY A 240 -22.60 -27.49 1.96
C GLY A 240 -23.27 -26.12 2.16
N LEU A 241 -22.54 -25.02 1.94
CA LEU A 241 -22.94 -23.61 2.13
C LEU A 241 -23.03 -22.87 0.79
#